data_AF-A0A6G6YT01-F1
#
_entry.id   AF-A0A6G6YT01-F1
#
_cell.length_a   1.000
_cell.length_b   1.000
_cell.length_c   1.000
_cell.angle_alpha   90.00
_cell.angle_beta   90.00
_cell.angle_gamma   90.00
#
_symmetry.space_group_name_H-M   'P 1'
#
loop_
_entity.id
_entity.type
_entity.pdbx_description
1 polymer ?
#
loop_
_entity_poly.entity_id
_entity_poly.type
_entity_poly.pdbx_seq_one_letter_code
_entity_poly.pdbx_strand_id
1 'polypeptide(L)'
;MRDFRDAKAMAQTLREALGAKSIPLTHSDSLELIARLFGQRDWNTLAARIQAAGGVPAPTPQSAPDAVRQEIAVDTAVLDRYTGFYQLSEQAVFSVTREGSHLVGQLTGQRAVPFFAERPTDFFARDVDAQISFVVAADGGVTSLVLHQNGDLPMSRIDAAAAREIAARTAERVKNQSPAPGTEAALRRLCEGITSGNPDYNDMSLGLAAATREQLPRLQPGLADLGAIESMRFLGVGAQGEDVYSVKHENGASHWRIALDAKGIISTAWVTPGP
;
A
#
# COMPACT_ATOMS: atom_id res chain seq x y z
N MET A 1 -11.34 23.69 18.29
CA MET A 1 -12.50 23.84 17.39
C MET A 1 -12.04 23.32 16.05
N ARG A 2 -12.66 22.25 15.51
CA ARG A 2 -12.18 21.64 14.25
C ARG A 2 -12.44 22.59 13.09
N ASP A 3 -11.45 22.82 12.23
CA ASP A 3 -11.59 23.67 11.05
C ASP A 3 -11.37 22.88 9.75
N PHE A 4 -11.35 23.56 8.61
CA PHE A 4 -11.22 22.93 7.30
C PHE A 4 -9.94 22.09 7.13
N ARG A 5 -8.91 22.30 7.96
CA ARG A 5 -7.66 21.52 7.98
C ARG A 5 -7.85 20.12 8.58
N ASP A 6 -8.88 19.92 9.39
CA ASP A 6 -9.22 18.64 10.02
C ASP A 6 -10.14 17.76 9.16
N ALA A 7 -10.37 18.14 7.90
CA ALA A 7 -11.42 17.56 7.06
C ALA A 7 -11.31 16.03 6.87
N LYS A 8 -10.09 15.47 6.81
CA LYS A 8 -9.89 14.01 6.74
C LYS A 8 -10.33 13.30 8.02
N ALA A 9 -10.01 13.86 9.19
CA ALA A 9 -10.44 13.31 10.46
C ALA A 9 -11.97 13.39 10.61
N MET A 10 -12.58 14.48 10.11
CA MET A 10 -14.03 14.62 10.08
C MET A 10 -14.70 13.61 9.15
N ALA A 11 -14.12 13.34 7.97
CA ALA A 11 -14.64 12.34 7.03
C ALA A 11 -14.57 10.92 7.61
N GLN A 12 -13.48 10.60 8.30
CA GLN A 12 -13.33 9.32 9.01
C GLN A 12 -14.37 9.18 10.13
N THR A 13 -14.54 10.20 10.98
CA THR A 13 -15.57 10.19 12.04
C THR A 13 -16.98 10.06 11.46
N LEU A 14 -17.28 10.75 10.35
CA LEU A 14 -18.58 10.68 9.67
C LEU A 14 -18.88 9.27 9.16
N ARG A 15 -17.89 8.65 8.52
CA ARG A 15 -18.00 7.29 7.98
C ARG A 15 -18.26 6.26 9.08
N GLU A 16 -17.53 6.34 10.18
CA GLU A 16 -17.71 5.45 11.34
C GLU A 16 -19.10 5.61 11.96
N ALA A 17 -19.55 6.86 12.15
CA ALA A 17 -20.86 7.14 12.75
C ALA A 17 -22.03 6.67 11.88
N LEU A 18 -21.92 6.78 10.55
CA LEU A 18 -22.97 6.35 9.63
C LEU A 18 -22.91 4.84 9.33
N GLY A 19 -21.71 4.25 9.33
CA GLY A 19 -21.53 2.80 9.31
C GLY A 19 -22.16 2.10 10.52
N ALA A 20 -22.06 2.70 11.71
CA ALA A 20 -22.75 2.21 12.91
C ALA A 20 -24.29 2.24 12.82
N LYS A 21 -24.83 3.01 11.86
CA LYS A 21 -26.28 3.07 11.56
C LYS A 21 -26.63 2.29 10.28
N SER A 22 -25.75 1.42 9.83
CA SER A 22 -25.90 0.60 8.61
C SER A 22 -26.10 1.41 7.33
N ILE A 23 -25.60 2.65 7.27
CA ILE A 23 -25.57 3.47 6.06
C ILE A 23 -24.17 3.32 5.44
N PRO A 24 -24.03 2.57 4.33
CA PRO A 24 -22.72 2.37 3.71
C PRO A 24 -22.27 3.65 3.03
N LEU A 25 -21.10 4.15 3.45
CA LEU A 25 -20.40 5.26 2.81
C LEU A 25 -18.97 4.85 2.50
N THR A 26 -18.55 5.12 1.27
CA THR A 26 -17.15 4.95 0.90
C THR A 26 -16.31 6.05 1.55
N HIS A 27 -15.00 5.83 1.60
CA HIS A 27 -14.06 6.85 2.07
C HIS A 27 -14.15 8.12 1.20
N SER A 28 -14.28 7.94 -0.12
CA SER A 28 -14.43 9.05 -1.08
C SER A 28 -15.71 9.86 -0.82
N ASP A 29 -16.85 9.19 -0.66
CA ASP A 29 -18.13 9.87 -0.38
C ASP A 29 -18.09 10.68 0.91
N SER A 30 -17.37 10.17 1.92
CA SER A 30 -17.22 10.85 3.20
C SER A 30 -16.41 12.13 3.07
N LEU A 31 -15.37 12.13 2.24
CA LEU A 31 -14.56 13.31 1.94
C LEU A 31 -15.35 14.35 1.14
N GLU A 32 -16.16 13.91 0.17
CA GLU A 32 -17.05 14.77 -0.62
C GLU A 32 -18.11 15.47 0.25
N LEU A 33 -18.71 14.75 1.21
CA LEU A 33 -19.68 15.32 2.13
C LEU A 33 -19.07 16.37 3.04
N ILE A 34 -17.85 16.15 3.53
CA ILE A 34 -17.12 17.13 4.34
C ILE A 34 -16.70 18.35 3.49
N ALA A 35 -16.32 18.14 2.22
CA ALA A 35 -16.03 19.25 1.32
C ALA A 35 -17.21 20.21 1.15
N ARG A 36 -18.40 19.65 0.91
CA ARG A 36 -19.65 20.42 0.82
C ARG A 36 -20.02 21.10 2.13
N LEU A 37 -19.75 20.47 3.28
CA LEU A 37 -19.97 21.07 4.60
C LEU A 37 -19.17 22.36 4.79
N PHE A 38 -17.97 22.45 4.23
CA PHE A 38 -17.12 23.64 4.23
C PHE A 38 -17.37 24.58 3.04
N GLY A 39 -18.49 24.41 2.33
CA GLY A 39 -18.90 25.22 1.19
C GLY A 39 -17.98 25.07 -0.03
N GLN A 40 -17.21 23.99 -0.12
CA GLN A 40 -16.39 23.68 -1.29
C GLN A 40 -17.15 22.74 -2.24
N ARG A 41 -16.83 22.83 -3.53
CA ARG A 41 -17.53 22.08 -4.58
C ARG A 41 -17.31 20.58 -4.48
N ASP A 42 -16.09 20.19 -4.14
CA ASP A 42 -15.58 18.81 -4.12
C ASP A 42 -14.39 18.71 -3.16
N TRP A 43 -13.97 17.47 -2.85
CA TRP A 43 -12.83 17.21 -1.97
C TRP A 43 -11.54 17.87 -2.48
N ASN A 44 -11.33 17.88 -3.80
CA ASN A 44 -10.12 18.43 -4.42
C ASN A 44 -9.96 19.94 -4.15
N THR A 45 -11.05 20.70 -4.21
CA THR A 45 -11.06 22.14 -3.89
C THR A 45 -10.72 22.38 -2.41
N LEU A 46 -11.30 21.57 -1.52
CA LEU A 46 -10.99 21.64 -0.09
C LEU A 46 -9.53 21.23 0.19
N ALA A 47 -9.04 20.17 -0.44
CA ALA A 47 -7.67 19.69 -0.30
C ALA A 47 -6.63 20.71 -0.80
N ALA A 48 -6.90 21.40 -1.91
CA ALA A 48 -6.05 22.48 -2.41
C ALA A 48 -6.01 23.65 -1.42
N ARG A 49 -7.15 24.00 -0.80
CA ARG A 49 -7.22 25.04 0.24
C ARG A 49 -6.47 24.65 1.51
N ILE A 50 -6.51 23.37 1.91
CA ILE A 50 -5.72 22.83 3.03
C ILE A 50 -4.23 22.96 2.74
N GLN A 51 -3.80 22.61 1.52
CA GLN A 51 -2.40 22.71 1.08
C GLN A 51 -1.92 24.17 1.02
N ALA A 52 -2.73 25.08 0.45
CA ALA A 52 -2.43 26.51 0.39
C ALA A 52 -2.32 27.16 1.78
N ALA A 53 -3.11 26.68 2.75
CA ALA A 53 -3.05 27.13 4.14
C ALA A 53 -1.86 26.58 4.94
N GLY A 54 -1.09 25.63 4.35
CA GLY A 54 0.07 24.96 4.94
C GLY A 54 1.44 25.51 4.50
N GLY A 55 1.48 26.53 3.63
CA GLY A 55 2.70 27.31 3.38
C GLY A 55 3.87 26.59 2.71
N VAL A 56 3.63 25.51 1.96
CA VAL A 56 4.67 24.83 1.17
C VAL A 56 4.60 25.27 -0.31
N PRO A 57 5.73 25.55 -0.98
CA PRO A 57 5.72 25.81 -2.41
C PRO A 57 5.28 24.55 -3.15
N ALA A 58 4.45 24.75 -4.18
CA ALA A 58 3.81 23.68 -4.94
C ALA A 58 4.80 22.58 -5.36
N PRO A 59 4.50 21.30 -5.07
CA PRO A 59 5.15 20.22 -5.78
C PRO A 59 4.77 20.31 -7.26
N THR A 60 5.75 20.10 -8.14
CA THR A 60 5.56 19.79 -9.56
C THR A 60 4.39 18.83 -9.76
N PRO A 61 3.59 18.98 -10.83
CA PRO A 61 2.25 18.40 -10.92
C PRO A 61 2.29 16.88 -10.85
N GLN A 62 2.05 16.37 -9.65
CA GLN A 62 1.56 15.03 -9.38
C GLN A 62 0.23 14.90 -10.11
N SER A 63 0.14 13.92 -11.02
CA SER A 63 -0.97 13.73 -11.95
C SER A 63 -2.32 13.95 -11.28
N ALA A 64 -3.06 14.93 -11.81
CA ALA A 64 -4.35 15.38 -11.31
C ALA A 64 -5.33 14.22 -11.03
N PRO A 65 -6.07 14.25 -9.91
CA PRO A 65 -7.31 13.49 -9.81
C PRO A 65 -8.40 14.23 -10.61
N ASP A 66 -9.15 13.47 -11.41
CA ASP A 66 -10.32 13.88 -12.20
C ASP A 66 -10.09 14.58 -13.55
N ALA A 67 -9.10 14.13 -14.32
CA ALA A 67 -9.46 13.82 -15.70
C ALA A 67 -10.24 12.49 -15.64
N VAL A 68 -11.47 12.45 -16.17
CA VAL A 68 -12.16 11.18 -16.41
C VAL A 68 -11.19 10.31 -17.19
N ARG A 69 -10.60 9.29 -16.54
CA ARG A 69 -9.62 8.43 -17.20
C ARG A 69 -10.31 7.77 -18.37
N GLN A 70 -9.83 8.08 -19.57
CA GLN A 70 -10.43 7.57 -20.79
C GLN A 70 -9.79 6.24 -21.11
N GLU A 71 -10.62 5.20 -21.16
CA GLU A 71 -10.20 3.93 -21.73
C GLU A 71 -9.91 4.13 -23.21
N ILE A 72 -8.73 3.70 -23.65
CA ILE A 72 -8.36 3.63 -25.06
C ILE A 72 -8.42 2.18 -25.54
N ALA A 73 -8.74 2.00 -26.81
CA ALA A 73 -8.60 0.69 -27.44
C ALA A 73 -7.11 0.40 -27.67
N VAL A 74 -6.65 -0.75 -27.20
CA VAL A 74 -5.29 -1.27 -27.42
C VAL A 74 -5.41 -2.64 -28.06
N ASP A 75 -4.59 -2.92 -29.08
CA ASP A 75 -4.57 -4.21 -29.76
C ASP A 75 -4.31 -5.35 -28.78
N THR A 76 -5.01 -6.48 -28.96
CA THR A 76 -4.87 -7.63 -28.05
C THR A 76 -3.45 -8.18 -28.03
N ALA A 77 -2.70 -8.07 -29.14
CA ALA A 77 -1.29 -8.48 -29.20
C ALA A 77 -0.39 -7.63 -28.28
N VAL A 78 -0.72 -6.35 -28.11
CA VAL A 78 -0.04 -5.46 -27.15
C VAL A 78 -0.39 -5.85 -25.72
N LEU A 79 -1.67 -6.17 -25.45
CA LEU A 79 -2.10 -6.67 -24.15
C LEU A 79 -1.44 -8.02 -23.79
N ASP A 80 -1.39 -8.95 -24.74
CA ASP A 80 -0.77 -10.28 -24.57
C ASP A 80 0.70 -10.18 -24.14
N ARG A 81 1.42 -9.17 -24.63
CA ARG A 81 2.82 -8.92 -24.27
C ARG A 81 3.02 -8.59 -22.79
N TYR A 82 2.03 -7.95 -22.15
CA TYR A 82 2.08 -7.58 -20.74
C TYR A 82 1.65 -8.70 -19.80
N THR A 83 1.06 -9.78 -20.33
CA THR A 83 0.70 -10.95 -19.53
C THR A 83 1.95 -11.61 -18.93
N GLY A 84 1.80 -12.14 -17.72
CA GLY A 84 2.89 -12.77 -16.99
C GLY A 84 2.86 -12.47 -15.50
N PHE A 85 4.01 -12.66 -14.86
CA PHE A 85 4.15 -12.60 -13.41
C PHE A 85 5.19 -11.55 -13.03
N TYR A 86 4.87 -10.76 -12.01
CA TYR A 86 5.68 -9.66 -11.53
C TYR A 86 5.88 -9.82 -10.03
N GLN A 87 7.14 -9.90 -9.59
CA GLN A 87 7.49 -10.12 -8.20
C GLN A 87 7.38 -8.82 -7.40
N LEU A 88 6.49 -8.81 -6.40
CA LEU A 88 6.41 -7.72 -5.41
C LEU A 88 7.38 -7.98 -4.25
N SER A 89 7.45 -9.23 -3.78
CA SER A 89 8.35 -9.64 -2.70
C SER A 89 8.69 -11.13 -2.83
N GLU A 90 9.47 -11.67 -1.89
CA GLU A 90 9.71 -13.12 -1.77
C GLU A 90 8.49 -13.95 -1.41
N GLN A 91 7.37 -13.28 -1.12
CA GLN A 91 6.14 -13.88 -0.64
C GLN A 91 4.93 -13.49 -1.50
N ALA A 92 5.06 -12.48 -2.35
CA ALA A 92 3.95 -11.96 -3.15
C ALA A 92 4.32 -11.79 -4.62
N VAL A 93 3.46 -12.30 -5.49
CA VAL A 93 3.50 -12.13 -6.94
C VAL A 93 2.21 -11.45 -7.39
N PHE A 94 2.35 -10.52 -8.33
CA PHE A 94 1.26 -9.94 -9.10
C PHE A 94 1.15 -10.66 -10.45
N SER A 95 0.04 -11.33 -10.68
CA SER A 95 -0.28 -12.00 -11.94
C SER A 95 -1.06 -11.07 -12.85
N VAL A 96 -0.66 -10.98 -14.11
CA VAL A 96 -1.37 -10.26 -15.17
C VAL A 96 -1.83 -11.24 -16.22
N THR A 97 -3.15 -11.32 -16.42
CA THR A 97 -3.79 -12.07 -17.50
C THR A 97 -4.56 -11.12 -18.41
N ARG A 98 -4.98 -11.59 -19.59
CA ARG A 98 -5.87 -10.84 -20.48
C ARG A 98 -7.26 -11.46 -20.48
N GLU A 99 -8.27 -10.62 -20.36
CA GLU A 99 -9.67 -11.00 -20.59
C GLU A 99 -10.27 -10.11 -21.68
N GLY A 100 -10.45 -10.67 -22.88
CA GLY A 100 -10.94 -9.92 -24.03
C GLY A 100 -10.01 -8.74 -24.39
N SER A 101 -10.49 -7.52 -24.14
CA SER A 101 -9.85 -6.23 -24.47
C SER A 101 -9.21 -5.51 -23.27
N HIS A 102 -9.13 -6.15 -22.11
CA HIS A 102 -8.51 -5.54 -20.92
C HIS A 102 -7.60 -6.53 -20.19
N LEU A 103 -6.79 -6.01 -19.26
CA LEU A 103 -5.94 -6.82 -18.41
C LEU A 103 -6.64 -7.11 -17.09
N VAL A 104 -6.36 -8.27 -16.51
CA VAL A 104 -6.79 -8.61 -15.15
C VAL A 104 -5.54 -8.81 -14.30
N GLY A 105 -5.45 -8.00 -13.25
CA GLY A 105 -4.37 -8.05 -12.27
C GLY A 105 -4.83 -8.79 -11.01
N GLN A 106 -3.98 -9.66 -10.49
CA GLN A 106 -4.23 -10.34 -9.22
C GLN A 106 -2.96 -10.39 -8.37
N LEU A 107 -2.99 -9.74 -7.22
CA LEU A 107 -1.96 -9.90 -6.19
C LEU A 107 -2.24 -11.16 -5.36
N THR A 108 -1.18 -11.84 -4.94
CA THR A 108 -1.27 -13.06 -4.12
C THR A 108 -2.19 -12.85 -2.91
N GLY A 109 -3.17 -13.75 -2.72
CA GLY A 109 -4.12 -13.66 -1.60
C GLY A 109 -5.22 -12.58 -1.75
N GLN A 110 -5.23 -11.83 -2.85
CA GLN A 110 -6.26 -10.84 -3.15
C GLN A 110 -7.20 -11.31 -4.28
N ARG A 111 -8.34 -10.62 -4.40
CA ARG A 111 -9.26 -10.79 -5.54
C ARG A 111 -8.62 -10.24 -6.81
N ALA A 112 -9.00 -10.82 -7.96
CA ALA A 112 -8.66 -10.27 -9.26
C ALA A 112 -9.36 -8.92 -9.50
N VAL A 113 -8.67 -8.01 -10.18
CA VAL A 113 -9.12 -6.64 -10.48
C VAL A 113 -8.91 -6.35 -11.98
N PRO A 114 -9.95 -5.90 -12.70
CA PRO A 114 -9.81 -5.44 -14.08
C PRO A 114 -9.04 -4.12 -14.19
N PHE A 115 -8.14 -4.05 -15.17
CA PHE A 115 -7.34 -2.89 -15.55
C PHE A 115 -7.57 -2.53 -17.02
N PHE A 116 -7.98 -1.29 -17.25
CA PHE A 116 -8.33 -0.75 -18.57
C PHE A 116 -7.21 0.18 -19.05
N ALA A 117 -6.89 0.13 -20.34
CA ALA A 117 -5.80 0.92 -20.89
C ALA A 117 -6.14 2.41 -20.90
N GLU A 118 -5.28 3.25 -20.34
CA GLU A 118 -5.31 4.71 -20.48
C GLU A 118 -4.25 5.15 -21.51
N ARG A 119 -3.13 4.43 -21.56
CA ARG A 119 -2.07 4.54 -22.57
C ARG A 119 -1.60 3.15 -22.98
N PRO A 120 -0.80 3.00 -24.04
CA PRO A 120 -0.30 1.68 -24.45
C PRO A 120 0.40 0.90 -23.32
N THR A 121 1.05 1.60 -22.38
CA THR A 121 1.76 1.01 -21.23
C THR A 121 1.10 1.25 -19.88
N ASP A 122 0.06 2.09 -19.80
CA ASP A 122 -0.50 2.57 -18.55
C ASP A 122 -1.96 2.16 -18.46
N PHE A 123 -2.34 1.53 -17.35
CA PHE A 123 -3.66 0.97 -17.13
C PHE A 123 -4.20 1.38 -15.76
N PHE A 124 -5.52 1.51 -15.66
CA PHE A 124 -6.18 1.88 -14.41
C PHE A 124 -7.32 0.92 -14.06
N ALA A 125 -7.53 0.70 -12.77
CA ALA A 125 -8.71 0.01 -12.27
C ALA A 125 -9.87 1.00 -12.05
N ARG A 126 -11.11 0.53 -12.23
CA ARG A 126 -12.33 1.32 -11.96
C ARG A 126 -12.84 1.14 -10.53
N ASP A 127 -12.72 -0.06 -10.00
CA ASP A 127 -13.31 -0.43 -8.70
C ASP A 127 -12.42 -0.09 -7.50
N VAL A 128 -11.14 0.15 -7.76
CA VAL A 128 -10.13 0.47 -6.75
C VAL A 128 -9.23 1.57 -7.29
N ASP A 129 -8.75 2.45 -6.42
CA ASP A 129 -7.76 3.46 -6.80
C ASP A 129 -6.38 2.80 -6.93
N ALA A 130 -6.18 2.15 -8.08
CA ALA A 130 -4.93 1.52 -8.46
C ALA A 130 -4.67 1.76 -9.94
N GLN A 131 -3.40 1.94 -10.28
CA GLN A 131 -2.92 1.99 -11.67
C GLN A 131 -1.69 1.12 -11.81
N ILE A 132 -1.44 0.63 -13.03
CA ILE A 132 -0.24 -0.12 -13.35
C ILE A 132 0.43 0.47 -14.58
N SER A 133 1.75 0.58 -14.55
CA SER A 133 2.56 1.03 -15.69
C SER A 133 3.60 -0.02 -16.01
N PHE A 134 3.72 -0.41 -17.29
CA PHE A 134 4.70 -1.40 -17.73
C PHE A 134 5.99 -0.74 -18.22
N VAL A 135 7.13 -1.25 -17.76
CA VAL A 135 8.45 -0.82 -18.23
C VAL A 135 8.91 -1.77 -19.33
N VAL A 136 9.11 -1.19 -20.50
CA VAL A 136 9.50 -1.89 -21.73
C VAL A 136 10.96 -1.53 -22.06
N ALA A 137 11.80 -2.54 -22.25
CA ALA A 137 13.17 -2.38 -22.69
C ALA A 137 13.28 -2.02 -24.18
N ALA A 138 14.46 -1.56 -24.61
CA ALA A 138 14.72 -1.12 -25.97
C ALA A 138 14.54 -2.24 -27.03
N ASP A 139 14.71 -3.50 -26.64
CA ASP A 139 14.49 -4.69 -27.47
C ASP A 139 13.01 -5.09 -27.58
N GLY A 140 12.13 -4.39 -26.86
CA GLY A 140 10.73 -4.71 -26.78
C GLY A 140 10.36 -5.77 -25.72
N GLY A 141 11.27 -6.20 -24.85
CA GLY A 141 10.93 -7.00 -23.69
C GLY A 141 10.20 -6.19 -22.62
N VAL A 142 9.19 -6.76 -21.96
CA VAL A 142 8.65 -6.19 -20.71
C VAL A 142 9.53 -6.63 -19.55
N THR A 143 10.04 -5.69 -18.78
CA THR A 143 11.04 -5.94 -17.72
C THR A 143 10.45 -5.80 -16.32
N SER A 144 9.53 -4.87 -16.12
CA SER A 144 8.87 -4.66 -14.84
C SER A 144 7.48 -4.04 -15.01
N LEU A 145 6.73 -4.07 -13.92
CA LEU A 145 5.48 -3.35 -13.73
C LEU A 145 5.66 -2.43 -12.52
N VAL A 146 5.07 -1.24 -12.54
CA VAL A 146 4.94 -0.38 -11.36
C VAL A 146 3.48 -0.33 -10.97
N LEU A 147 3.15 -0.73 -9.75
CA LEU A 147 1.82 -0.54 -9.17
C LEU A 147 1.78 0.82 -8.47
N HIS A 148 0.86 1.68 -8.89
CA HIS A 148 0.59 2.99 -8.29
C HIS A 148 -0.62 2.86 -7.37
N GLN A 149 -0.37 2.55 -6.10
CA GLN A 149 -1.40 2.41 -5.08
C GLN A 149 -0.80 2.73 -3.70
N ASN A 150 -1.13 3.90 -3.16
CA ASN A 150 -0.48 4.46 -1.96
C ASN A 150 1.04 4.70 -2.12
N GLY A 151 1.48 5.01 -3.34
CA GLY A 151 2.89 5.14 -3.72
C GLY A 151 3.25 4.20 -4.88
N ASP A 152 4.50 4.27 -5.32
CA ASP A 152 5.00 3.48 -6.44
C ASP A 152 5.68 2.20 -5.92
N LEU A 153 5.17 1.05 -6.37
CA LEU A 153 5.68 -0.27 -6.03
C LEU A 153 6.20 -0.95 -7.31
N PRO A 154 7.50 -0.81 -7.63
CA PRO A 154 8.10 -1.48 -8.77
C PRO A 154 8.23 -2.99 -8.54
N MET A 155 7.91 -3.79 -9.55
CA MET A 155 7.87 -5.25 -9.52
C MET A 155 8.59 -5.82 -10.75
N SER A 156 9.63 -6.61 -10.53
CA SER A 156 10.40 -7.21 -11.63
C SER A 156 9.61 -8.35 -12.26
N ARG A 157 9.65 -8.47 -13.59
CA ARG A 157 9.03 -9.61 -14.28
C ARG A 157 9.82 -10.89 -13.98
N ILE A 158 9.11 -11.97 -13.67
CA ILE A 158 9.67 -13.29 -13.36
C ILE A 158 9.02 -14.37 -14.22
N ASP A 159 9.66 -15.53 -14.32
CA ASP A 159 9.09 -16.68 -15.01
C ASP A 159 7.97 -17.35 -14.20
N ALA A 160 7.19 -18.19 -14.88
CA ALA A 160 6.04 -18.87 -14.29
C ALA A 160 6.42 -19.90 -13.22
N ALA A 161 7.62 -20.49 -13.27
CA ALA A 161 8.06 -21.47 -12.29
C ALA A 161 8.40 -20.78 -10.97
N ALA A 162 9.19 -19.70 -11.02
CA ALA A 162 9.48 -18.84 -9.87
C ALA A 162 8.20 -18.29 -9.25
N ALA A 163 7.25 -17.82 -10.07
CA ALA A 163 5.97 -17.31 -9.60
C ALA A 163 5.15 -18.37 -8.82
N ARG A 164 5.09 -19.60 -9.35
CA ARG A 164 4.41 -20.72 -8.69
C ARG A 164 5.09 -21.11 -7.38
N GLU A 165 6.41 -21.09 -7.33
CA GLU A 165 7.15 -21.40 -6.11
C GLU A 165 6.85 -20.38 -5.00
N ILE A 166 6.90 -19.08 -5.31
CA ILE A 166 6.56 -18.02 -4.36
C ILE A 166 5.12 -18.20 -3.86
N ALA A 167 4.16 -18.37 -4.77
CA ALA A 167 2.75 -18.55 -4.41
C ALA A 167 2.53 -19.79 -3.53
N ALA A 168 3.18 -20.92 -3.85
CA ALA A 168 3.07 -22.16 -3.07
C ALA A 168 3.69 -22.02 -1.68
N ARG A 169 4.87 -21.39 -1.58
CA ARG A 169 5.55 -21.11 -0.30
C ARG A 169 4.68 -20.24 0.60
N THR A 170 4.09 -19.18 0.05
CA THR A 170 3.18 -18.29 0.79
C THR A 170 1.91 -18.99 1.19
N ALA A 171 1.28 -19.77 0.30
CA ALA A 171 0.10 -20.56 0.62
C ALA A 171 0.36 -21.54 1.77
N GLU A 172 1.52 -22.20 1.79
CA GLU A 172 1.89 -23.12 2.87
C GLU A 172 2.13 -22.40 4.20
N ARG A 173 2.77 -21.21 4.18
CA ARG A 173 2.92 -20.38 5.39
C ARG A 173 1.60 -19.86 5.92
N VAL A 174 0.70 -19.44 5.04
CA VAL A 174 -0.67 -19.01 5.41
C VAL A 174 -1.45 -20.19 5.99
N LYS A 175 -1.32 -21.37 5.40
CA LYS A 175 -1.99 -22.58 5.90
C LYS A 175 -1.46 -23.01 7.27
N ASN A 176 -0.14 -23.02 7.45
CA ASN A 176 0.50 -23.51 8.66
C ASN A 176 0.68 -22.43 9.75
N GLN A 177 0.34 -21.18 9.44
CA GLN A 177 0.53 -20.03 10.31
C GLN A 177 1.95 -20.01 10.89
N SER A 178 2.95 -20.01 10.01
CA SER A 178 4.36 -20.09 10.39
C SER A 178 5.12 -18.81 10.03
N PRO A 179 5.81 -18.18 11.00
CA PRO A 179 6.57 -16.97 10.73
C PRO A 179 7.71 -17.23 9.74
N ALA A 180 8.04 -16.22 8.95
CA ALA A 180 9.26 -16.24 8.16
C ALA A 180 10.49 -16.12 9.09
N PRO A 181 11.60 -16.80 8.79
CA PRO A 181 12.83 -16.66 9.58
C PRO A 181 13.29 -15.18 9.65
N GLY A 182 13.59 -14.71 10.86
CA GLY A 182 14.18 -13.39 11.09
C GLY A 182 13.21 -12.22 11.22
N THR A 183 11.90 -12.39 10.96
CA THR A 183 10.91 -11.30 11.04
C THR A 183 10.75 -10.71 12.43
N GLU A 184 10.72 -11.54 13.48
CA GLU A 184 10.64 -11.05 14.86
C GLU A 184 11.84 -10.17 15.23
N ALA A 185 13.05 -10.61 14.87
CA ALA A 185 14.28 -9.87 15.15
C ALA A 185 14.34 -8.55 14.36
N ALA A 186 13.93 -8.56 13.09
CA ALA A 186 13.84 -7.36 12.28
C ALA A 186 12.79 -6.38 12.81
N LEU A 187 11.62 -6.88 13.22
CA LEU A 187 10.57 -6.06 13.82
C LEU A 187 11.01 -5.42 15.14
N ARG A 188 11.75 -6.16 15.99
CA ARG A 188 12.32 -5.59 17.22
C ARG A 188 13.23 -4.40 16.93
N ARG A 189 14.18 -4.56 16.01
CA ARG A 189 15.09 -3.48 15.59
C ARG A 189 14.33 -2.29 14.99
N LEU A 190 13.29 -2.56 14.19
CA LEU A 190 12.44 -1.53 13.62
C LEU A 190 11.73 -0.71 14.72
N CYS A 191 11.09 -1.38 15.68
CA CYS A 191 10.40 -0.71 16.78
C CYS A 191 11.37 0.12 17.62
N GLU A 192 12.52 -0.44 18.02
CA GLU A 192 13.55 0.25 18.81
C GLU A 192 14.13 1.46 18.06
N GLY A 193 14.37 1.31 16.75
CA GLY A 193 14.82 2.38 15.87
C GLY A 193 13.80 3.51 15.76
N ILE A 194 12.51 3.18 15.59
CA ILE A 194 11.45 4.20 15.55
C ILE A 194 11.31 4.89 16.90
N THR A 195 11.24 4.16 18.02
CA THR A 195 11.11 4.72 19.38
C THR A 195 12.25 5.68 19.71
N SER A 196 13.49 5.33 19.33
CA SER A 196 14.66 6.19 19.54
C SER A 196 14.76 7.37 18.55
N GLY A 197 13.89 7.44 17.54
CA GLY A 197 13.96 8.42 16.46
C GLY A 197 15.11 8.20 15.47
N ASN A 198 15.81 7.06 15.56
CA ASN A 198 16.93 6.71 14.68
C ASN A 198 16.74 5.31 14.06
N PRO A 199 15.76 5.11 13.16
CA PRO A 199 15.60 3.84 12.45
C PRO A 199 16.82 3.51 11.59
N ASP A 200 17.23 2.24 11.54
CA ASP A 200 18.23 1.79 10.57
C ASP A 200 17.58 1.66 9.19
N TYR A 201 17.76 2.69 8.36
CA TYR A 201 17.23 2.72 7.01
C TYR A 201 17.90 1.73 6.05
N ASN A 202 19.05 1.15 6.40
CA ASN A 202 19.69 0.12 5.59
C ASN A 202 19.02 -1.25 5.76
N ASP A 203 18.31 -1.45 6.88
CA ASP A 203 17.49 -2.64 7.13
C ASP A 203 16.13 -2.58 6.41
N MET A 204 15.88 -1.55 5.57
CA MET A 204 14.60 -1.33 4.88
C MET A 204 14.78 -1.26 3.36
N SER A 205 13.74 -1.64 2.63
CA SER A 205 13.65 -1.34 1.20
C SER A 205 13.70 0.17 0.98
N LEU A 206 14.15 0.61 -0.21
CA LEU A 206 14.24 2.04 -0.54
C LEU A 206 12.89 2.75 -0.34
N GLY A 207 11.79 2.11 -0.75
CA GLY A 207 10.43 2.62 -0.59
C GLY A 207 10.02 2.71 0.87
N LEU A 208 10.25 1.67 1.66
CA LEU A 208 9.92 1.68 3.10
C LEU A 208 10.76 2.72 3.84
N ALA A 209 12.07 2.81 3.57
CA ALA A 209 12.95 3.79 4.20
C ALA A 209 12.49 5.23 3.93
N ALA A 210 12.06 5.54 2.70
CA ALA A 210 11.50 6.84 2.37
C ALA A 210 10.20 7.11 3.14
N ALA A 211 9.26 6.17 3.15
CA ALA A 211 8.00 6.28 3.88
C ALA A 211 8.23 6.43 5.40
N THR A 212 9.16 5.67 5.98
CA THR A 212 9.50 5.78 7.40
C THR A 212 10.08 7.14 7.72
N ARG A 213 10.96 7.72 6.90
CA ARG A 213 11.47 9.10 7.11
C ARG A 213 10.35 10.13 7.13
N GLU A 214 9.40 10.03 6.20
CA GLU A 214 8.27 10.96 6.11
C GLU A 214 7.33 10.83 7.31
N GLN A 215 7.08 9.61 7.77
CA GLN A 215 6.12 9.32 8.83
C GLN A 215 6.72 9.37 10.24
N LEU A 216 8.05 9.33 10.38
CA LEU A 216 8.74 9.25 11.66
C LEU A 216 8.29 10.33 12.68
N PRO A 217 8.13 11.62 12.32
CA PRO A 217 7.69 12.63 13.29
C PRO A 217 6.30 12.37 13.89
N ARG A 218 5.45 11.59 13.20
CA ARG A 218 4.13 11.20 13.67
C ARG A 218 4.14 9.86 14.39
N LEU A 219 4.95 8.91 13.92
CA LEU A 219 5.03 7.56 14.47
C LEU A 219 5.84 7.48 15.77
N GLN A 220 6.95 8.22 15.85
CA GLN A 220 7.87 8.13 16.98
C GLN A 220 7.23 8.48 18.33
N PRO A 221 6.47 9.59 18.47
CA PRO A 221 5.87 9.92 19.76
C PRO A 221 4.90 8.83 20.24
N GLY A 222 4.07 8.30 19.35
CA GLY A 222 3.11 7.25 19.69
C GLY A 222 3.77 5.94 20.13
N LEU A 223 4.88 5.54 19.50
CA LEU A 223 5.64 4.36 19.93
C LEU A 223 6.52 4.62 21.16
N ALA A 224 6.96 5.86 21.38
CA ALA A 224 7.67 6.24 22.60
C ALA A 224 6.75 6.23 23.83
N ASP A 225 5.52 6.73 23.69
CA ASP A 225 4.52 6.73 24.77
C ASP A 225 4.14 5.31 25.23
N LEU A 226 4.19 4.34 24.31
CA LEU A 226 3.96 2.93 24.64
C LEU A 226 5.05 2.34 25.56
N GLY A 227 6.26 2.91 25.59
CA GLY A 227 7.37 2.45 26.41
C GLY A 227 8.15 1.26 25.82
N ALA A 228 9.02 0.66 26.64
CA ALA A 228 9.90 -0.42 26.21
C ALA A 228 9.11 -1.67 25.79
N ILE A 229 9.69 -2.46 24.87
CA ILE A 229 9.11 -3.74 24.44
C ILE A 229 9.31 -4.78 25.55
N GLU A 230 8.21 -5.32 26.08
CA GLU A 230 8.25 -6.40 27.07
C GLU A 230 8.25 -7.78 26.39
N SER A 231 7.42 -7.95 25.36
CA SER A 231 7.34 -9.21 24.61
C SER A 231 6.79 -9.01 23.20
N MET A 232 7.07 -9.98 22.33
CA MET A 232 6.55 -10.04 20.97
C MET A 232 5.88 -11.39 20.78
N ARG A 233 4.65 -11.38 20.28
CA ARG A 233 3.86 -12.57 20.03
C ARG A 233 3.49 -12.64 18.57
N PHE A 234 3.92 -13.70 17.90
CA PHE A 234 3.42 -14.04 16.58
C PHE A 234 1.93 -14.38 16.64
N LEU A 235 1.13 -13.71 15.82
CA LEU A 235 -0.32 -13.90 15.74
C LEU A 235 -0.74 -14.72 14.52
N GLY A 236 0.06 -14.71 13.46
CA GLY A 236 -0.26 -15.42 12.24
C GLY A 236 0.38 -14.84 10.98
N VAL A 237 0.00 -15.39 9.85
CA VAL A 237 0.41 -14.95 8.51
C VAL A 237 -0.79 -14.36 7.78
N GLY A 238 -0.65 -13.13 7.29
CA GLY A 238 -1.64 -12.44 6.47
C GLY A 238 -1.81 -13.07 5.09
N ALA A 239 -2.87 -12.69 4.36
CA ALA A 239 -3.20 -13.29 3.06
C ALA A 239 -2.09 -13.15 2.00
N GLN A 240 -1.24 -12.12 2.12
CA GLN A 240 -0.11 -11.87 1.22
C GLN A 240 1.23 -12.43 1.77
N GLY A 241 1.19 -13.16 2.88
CA GLY A 241 2.37 -13.77 3.49
C GLY A 241 3.02 -12.95 4.59
N GLU A 242 2.52 -11.75 4.91
CA GLU A 242 3.16 -10.91 5.94
C GLU A 242 2.98 -11.53 7.32
N ASP A 243 4.02 -11.51 8.13
CA ASP A 243 3.90 -11.94 9.51
C ASP A 243 3.20 -10.88 10.34
N VAL A 244 2.25 -11.32 11.15
CA VAL A 244 1.48 -10.49 12.05
C VAL A 244 1.98 -10.70 13.47
N TYR A 245 2.37 -9.62 14.13
CA TYR A 245 2.85 -9.64 15.51
C TYR A 245 2.03 -8.71 16.39
N SER A 246 1.79 -9.14 17.63
CA SER A 246 1.44 -8.27 18.74
C SER A 246 2.70 -7.97 19.53
N VAL A 247 3.03 -6.69 19.67
CA VAL A 247 4.16 -6.23 20.47
C VAL A 247 3.59 -5.63 21.74
N LYS A 248 3.88 -6.27 22.88
CA LYS A 248 3.50 -5.78 24.19
C LYS A 248 4.56 -4.80 24.65
N HIS A 249 4.12 -3.61 25.04
CA HIS A 249 4.94 -2.57 25.65
C HIS A 249 4.48 -2.31 27.09
N GLU A 250 5.29 -1.59 27.85
CA GLU A 250 5.01 -1.19 29.24
C GLU A 250 3.63 -0.53 29.39
N ASN A 251 3.29 0.41 28.50
CA ASN A 251 2.08 1.24 28.59
C ASN A 251 0.98 0.86 27.58
N GLY A 252 1.12 -0.26 26.87
CA GLY A 252 0.11 -0.68 25.90
C GLY A 252 0.58 -1.80 24.97
N ALA A 253 0.00 -1.86 23.78
CA ALA A 253 0.39 -2.81 22.75
C ALA A 253 0.32 -2.16 21.37
N SER A 254 1.11 -2.68 20.44
CA SER A 254 1.06 -2.35 19.02
C SER A 254 0.94 -3.62 18.18
N HIS A 255 0.19 -3.55 17.09
CA HIS A 255 0.03 -4.64 16.14
C HIS A 255 0.77 -4.31 14.85
N TRP A 256 1.59 -5.25 14.40
CA TRP A 256 2.46 -5.07 13.25
C TRP A 256 2.19 -6.12 12.20
N ARG A 257 2.24 -5.70 10.94
CA ARG A 257 2.37 -6.56 9.77
C ARG A 257 3.71 -6.28 9.13
N ILE A 258 4.54 -7.30 8.92
CA ILE A 258 5.90 -7.14 8.41
C ILE A 258 6.26 -8.25 7.42
N ALA A 259 7.04 -7.92 6.38
CA ALA A 259 7.64 -8.93 5.52
C ALA A 259 9.10 -8.58 5.18
N LEU A 260 9.93 -9.60 5.00
CA LEU A 260 11.32 -9.47 4.59
C LEU A 260 11.51 -9.92 3.13
N ASP A 261 12.50 -9.35 2.46
CA ASP A 261 13.02 -9.88 1.19
C ASP A 261 14.02 -11.03 1.42
N ALA A 262 14.60 -11.56 0.34
CA ALA A 262 15.53 -12.70 0.39
C ALA A 262 16.84 -12.39 1.13
N LYS A 263 17.17 -11.10 1.29
CA LYS A 263 18.37 -10.63 1.98
C LYS A 263 18.09 -10.30 3.45
N GLY A 264 16.85 -10.47 3.92
CA GLY A 264 16.42 -10.11 5.26
C GLY A 264 16.12 -8.63 5.44
N ILE A 265 16.03 -7.86 4.34
CA ILE A 265 15.66 -6.44 4.36
C ILE A 265 14.15 -6.34 4.54
N ILE A 266 13.69 -5.42 5.38
CA ILE A 266 12.28 -5.16 5.61
C ILE A 266 11.69 -4.56 4.34
N SER A 267 10.89 -5.34 3.63
CA SER A 267 10.25 -4.92 2.38
C SER A 267 9.03 -4.06 2.64
N THR A 268 8.24 -4.42 3.65
CA THR A 268 7.06 -3.70 4.11
C THR A 268 6.87 -3.82 5.62
N ALA A 269 6.32 -2.78 6.23
CA ALA A 269 5.88 -2.78 7.61
C ALA A 269 4.69 -1.83 7.80
N TRP A 270 3.65 -2.28 8.52
CA TRP A 270 2.52 -1.45 8.92
C TRP A 270 2.21 -1.65 10.40
N VAL A 271 1.88 -0.56 11.08
CA VAL A 271 1.53 -0.56 12.51
C VAL A 271 0.10 -0.07 12.72
N THR A 272 -0.61 -0.72 13.64
CA THR A 272 -1.89 -0.27 14.18
C THR A 272 -1.86 -0.36 15.72
N PRO A 273 -2.71 0.39 16.44
CA PRO A 273 -2.88 0.18 17.88
C PRO A 273 -3.21 -1.28 18.19
N GLY A 274 -2.59 -1.82 19.25
CA GLY A 274 -2.95 -3.12 19.81
C GLY A 274 -4.10 -3.00 20.82
N PRO A 275 -4.69 -4.14 21.24
CA PRO A 275 -5.71 -4.19 22.29
C PRO A 275 -5.16 -3.83 23.68
#